data_AF-A0A410YKX1-F1
#
_entry.id   AF-A0A410YKX1-F1
#
_cell.length_a   1.000
_cell.length_b   1.000
_cell.length_c   1.000
_cell.angle_alpha   90.00
_cell.angle_beta   90.00
_cell.angle_gamma   90.00
#
_symmetry.space_group_name_H-M   'P 1'
#
loop_
_entity.id
_entity.type
_entity.pdbx_description
1 polymer ?
#
loop_
_entity_poly.entity_id
_entity_poly.type
_entity_poly.pdbx_seq_one_letter_code
_entity_poly.pdbx_strand_id
1 'polypeptide(L)'
;MISPAGTRTTALAALALAVTFVVTGCSSPSTSSNTSELSTTPPASSSPDAATFFPDVEEVAVTPAGTNLFDFAVTISSAYDTPEQYADGWHVLAPDGTVLGEHTLSHDHASEQPFTRTQAGVEISEDITEVTIEGRDQANGYGGTTITVELPGR
;
A
#
# COMPACT_ATOMS: atom_id res chain seq x y z
N MET A 1 -30.34 -10.97 -37.80
CA MET A 1 -31.40 -10.72 -36.82
C MET A 1 -30.86 -9.63 -35.89
N ILE A 2 -31.34 -8.40 -36.07
CA ILE A 2 -30.94 -7.21 -35.30
C ILE A 2 -32.02 -6.99 -34.24
N SER A 3 -31.64 -6.76 -32.98
CA SER A 3 -32.54 -6.29 -31.92
C SER A 3 -31.78 -5.34 -30.98
N PRO A 4 -32.47 -4.39 -30.35
CA PRO A 4 -32.03 -2.99 -30.37
C PRO A 4 -31.48 -2.46 -29.05
N ALA A 5 -30.76 -1.33 -29.18
CA ALA A 5 -30.28 -0.49 -28.09
C ALA A 5 -31.44 0.14 -27.29
N GLY A 6 -31.34 0.05 -25.96
CA GLY A 6 -32.22 0.75 -25.02
C GLY A 6 -31.63 2.08 -24.60
N THR A 7 -32.23 3.18 -25.08
CA THR A 7 -32.07 4.54 -24.55
C THR A 7 -33.07 4.76 -23.42
N ARG A 8 -32.68 5.45 -22.34
CA ARG A 8 -33.51 6.32 -21.45
C ARG A 8 -32.72 6.63 -20.17
N THR A 9 -32.73 7.78 -19.52
CA THR A 9 -33.21 9.15 -19.76
C THR A 9 -32.58 9.95 -18.62
N THR A 10 -31.92 11.05 -18.91
CA THR A 10 -31.36 11.99 -17.92
C THR A 10 -32.50 12.74 -17.21
N ALA A 11 -32.52 12.72 -15.88
CA ALA A 11 -33.36 13.61 -15.07
C ALA A 11 -32.47 14.63 -14.34
N LEU A 12 -32.57 15.88 -14.78
CA LEU A 12 -32.12 17.06 -14.06
C LEU A 12 -33.07 17.30 -12.87
N ALA A 13 -32.52 17.47 -11.67
CA ALA A 13 -33.21 18.12 -10.57
C ALA A 13 -32.23 19.07 -9.89
N ALA A 14 -32.34 20.35 -10.24
CA ALA A 14 -31.75 21.45 -9.51
C ALA A 14 -32.55 21.67 -8.21
N LEU A 15 -31.86 21.81 -7.09
CA LEU A 15 -32.37 22.62 -5.99
C LEU A 15 -31.21 23.23 -5.21
N ALA A 16 -30.97 24.50 -5.48
CA ALA A 16 -30.12 25.36 -4.68
C ALA A 16 -30.82 25.68 -3.35
N LEU A 17 -30.11 25.61 -2.25
CA LEU A 17 -30.44 26.40 -1.06
C LEU A 17 -29.15 26.84 -0.37
N ALA A 18 -28.75 28.08 -0.66
CA ALA A 18 -27.74 28.79 0.11
C ALA A 18 -28.36 29.21 1.45
N VAL A 19 -27.71 28.85 2.56
CA VAL A 19 -28.04 29.37 3.89
C VAL A 19 -26.78 30.02 4.45
N THR A 20 -26.69 31.33 4.29
CA THR A 20 -25.75 32.19 4.99
C THR A 20 -26.29 32.50 6.38
N PHE A 21 -25.64 31.99 7.42
CA PHE A 21 -25.89 32.39 8.81
C PHE A 21 -24.76 33.33 9.25
N VAL A 22 -25.08 34.62 9.36
CA VAL A 22 -24.23 35.62 10.04
C VAL A 22 -24.82 35.80 11.42
N VAL A 23 -24.06 35.46 12.46
CA VAL A 23 -24.40 35.83 13.84
C VAL A 23 -23.22 36.58 14.42
N THR A 24 -23.38 37.90 14.50
CA THR A 24 -22.52 38.80 15.25
C THR A 24 -23.03 38.85 16.69
N GLY A 25 -22.17 38.54 17.66
CA GLY A 25 -22.47 38.69 19.08
C GLY A 25 -21.20 38.82 19.91
N CYS A 26 -20.83 40.06 20.22
CA CYS A 26 -19.76 40.39 21.17
C CYS A 26 -20.32 40.36 22.60
N SER A 27 -19.69 39.59 23.48
CA SER A 27 -19.72 39.80 24.93
C SER A 27 -18.38 39.35 25.53
N SER A 28 -17.65 40.30 26.10
CA SER A 28 -16.55 40.14 27.07
C SER A 28 -16.83 41.17 28.19
N PRO A 29 -16.19 41.17 29.39
CA PRO A 29 -14.97 40.45 29.80
C PRO A 29 -14.96 39.94 31.27
N SER A 30 -13.89 39.24 31.66
CA SER A 30 -13.13 39.38 32.93
C SER A 30 -11.97 38.37 32.91
N THR A 31 -10.78 38.79 32.50
CA THR A 31 -9.64 39.14 33.38
C THR A 31 -9.05 37.95 34.14
N SER A 32 -7.92 37.45 33.63
CA SER A 32 -6.75 37.14 34.45
C SER A 32 -5.51 37.24 33.56
N SER A 33 -4.72 38.26 33.87
CA SER A 33 -3.45 38.58 33.26
C SER A 33 -2.40 37.54 33.64
N ASN A 34 -1.69 36.97 32.68
CA ASN A 34 -0.30 36.61 32.90
C ASN A 34 0.50 37.05 31.66
N THR A 35 1.27 38.12 31.84
CA THR A 35 2.22 38.65 30.85
C THR A 35 3.53 37.93 31.05
N SER A 36 3.95 37.20 30.01
CA SER A 36 5.35 36.87 29.75
C SER A 36 5.54 36.92 28.24
N GLU A 37 5.86 38.10 27.72
CA GLU A 37 6.35 38.25 26.35
C GLU A 37 7.80 37.75 26.29
N LEU A 38 8.12 36.88 25.32
CA LEU A 38 9.37 37.03 24.56
C LEU A 38 9.33 36.19 23.28
N SER A 39 9.38 36.91 22.16
CA SER A 39 9.84 36.56 20.82
C SER A 39 10.40 35.16 20.57
N THR A 40 9.78 34.43 19.64
CA THR A 40 10.46 33.81 18.49
C THR A 40 9.40 33.34 17.49
N THR A 41 9.54 33.82 16.25
CA THR A 41 8.92 33.29 15.04
C THR A 41 8.80 31.77 15.09
N PRO A 42 7.61 31.15 14.94
CA PRO A 42 7.58 29.73 14.66
C PRO A 42 8.27 29.53 13.31
N PRO A 43 9.30 28.67 13.22
CA PRO A 43 9.85 28.31 11.92
C PRO A 43 8.73 27.72 11.07
N ALA A 44 8.87 27.82 9.75
CA ALA A 44 8.06 27.11 8.79
C ALA A 44 7.72 25.72 9.34
N SER A 45 6.43 25.42 9.40
CA SER A 45 5.89 24.11 9.74
C SER A 45 6.32 23.14 8.65
N SER A 46 7.59 22.74 8.67
CA SER A 46 8.01 21.48 8.11
C SER A 46 7.37 20.43 8.99
N SER A 47 6.17 19.99 8.60
CA SER A 47 5.68 18.68 9.03
C SER A 47 6.85 17.71 8.86
N PRO A 48 7.22 16.94 9.90
CA PRO A 48 8.21 15.89 9.71
C PRO A 48 7.69 15.03 8.57
N ASP A 49 8.56 14.83 7.57
CA ASP A 49 8.41 13.94 6.42
C ASP A 49 7.45 12.79 6.77
N ALA A 50 6.30 12.71 6.10
CA ALA A 50 5.40 11.58 6.28
C ALA A 50 6.18 10.33 5.86
N ALA A 51 6.65 9.55 6.84
CA ALA A 51 7.41 8.35 6.58
C ALA A 51 6.61 7.46 5.63
N THR A 52 7.17 7.16 4.47
CA THR A 52 6.58 6.20 3.53
C THR A 52 6.69 4.82 4.15
N PHE A 53 5.56 4.12 4.26
CA PHE A 53 5.50 2.78 4.80
C PHE A 53 5.39 1.75 3.67
N PHE A 54 6.12 0.66 3.80
CA PHE A 54 6.12 -0.46 2.87
C PHE A 54 5.98 -1.76 3.66
N PRO A 55 5.44 -2.82 3.04
CA PRO A 55 5.44 -4.13 3.67
C PRO A 55 6.84 -4.72 3.67
N ASP A 56 7.15 -5.50 4.69
CA ASP A 56 8.43 -6.19 4.83
C ASP A 56 8.28 -7.67 4.48
N VAL A 57 9.20 -8.20 3.66
CA VAL A 57 9.34 -9.63 3.44
C VAL A 57 10.18 -10.21 4.57
N GLU A 58 9.58 -11.08 5.37
CA GLU A 58 10.18 -11.62 6.60
C GLU A 58 10.81 -13.01 6.38
N GLU A 59 10.22 -13.82 5.49
CA GLU A 59 10.72 -15.15 5.16
C GLU A 59 10.29 -15.55 3.74
N VAL A 60 11.15 -16.30 3.05
CA VAL A 60 10.82 -16.93 1.76
C VAL A 60 11.29 -18.38 1.78
N ALA A 61 10.37 -19.31 1.54
CA ALA A 61 10.69 -20.71 1.28
C ALA A 61 10.45 -21.06 -0.19
N VAL A 62 11.43 -21.70 -0.83
CA VAL A 62 11.41 -22.04 -2.25
C VAL A 62 11.28 -23.54 -2.43
N THR A 63 10.33 -23.97 -3.27
CA THR A 63 10.13 -25.39 -3.61
C THR A 63 10.19 -25.59 -5.13
N PRO A 64 11.06 -26.48 -5.65
CA PRO A 64 11.02 -26.86 -7.06
C PRO A 64 9.69 -27.56 -7.39
N ALA A 65 8.98 -27.08 -8.41
CA ALA A 65 7.67 -27.56 -8.84
C ALA A 65 7.69 -28.26 -10.22
N GLY A 66 8.83 -28.20 -10.92
CA GLY A 66 9.01 -28.82 -12.23
C GLY A 66 10.31 -28.37 -12.91
N THR A 67 10.47 -28.66 -14.19
CA THR A 67 11.59 -28.11 -14.97
C THR A 67 11.43 -26.60 -15.04
N ASN A 68 12.38 -25.86 -14.45
CA ASN A 68 12.40 -24.40 -14.43
C ASN A 68 11.18 -23.76 -13.73
N LEU A 69 10.44 -24.51 -12.90
CA LEU A 69 9.27 -24.01 -12.18
C LEU A 69 9.52 -24.05 -10.68
N PHE A 70 9.18 -22.96 -9.99
CA PHE A 70 9.35 -22.80 -8.56
C PHE A 70 8.10 -22.25 -7.89
N ASP A 71 7.81 -22.76 -6.71
CA ASP A 71 6.80 -22.20 -5.80
C ASP A 71 7.51 -21.42 -4.69
N PHE A 72 6.97 -20.25 -4.36
CA PHE A 72 7.47 -19.36 -3.32
C PHE A 72 6.42 -19.22 -2.23
N ALA A 73 6.70 -19.73 -1.04
CA ALA A 73 5.94 -19.39 0.16
C ALA A 73 6.58 -18.16 0.80
N VAL A 74 5.87 -17.04 0.75
CA VAL A 74 6.36 -15.72 1.19
C VAL A 74 5.62 -15.33 2.45
N THR A 75 6.37 -15.09 3.52
CA THR A 75 5.88 -14.48 4.75
C THR A 75 6.11 -12.99 4.66
N ILE A 76 5.02 -12.22 4.72
CA ILE A 76 5.03 -10.77 4.56
C ILE A 76 4.35 -10.11 5.77
N SER A 77 4.82 -8.92 6.13
CA SER A 77 4.29 -8.13 7.22
C SER A 77 3.93 -6.71 6.77
N SER A 78 2.87 -6.14 7.34
CA SER A 78 2.55 -4.71 7.23
C SER A 78 2.09 -4.18 8.59
N ALA A 79 2.88 -3.30 9.21
CA ALA A 79 2.60 -2.76 10.54
C ALA A 79 1.41 -1.77 10.58
N TYR A 80 0.86 -1.42 9.42
CA TYR A 80 -0.17 -0.41 9.20
C TYR A 80 -1.40 -0.99 8.47
N ASP A 81 -1.53 -2.31 8.46
CA ASP A 81 -2.54 -3.05 7.71
C ASP A 81 -3.98 -2.65 8.10
N THR A 82 -4.70 -2.08 7.14
CA THR A 82 -6.09 -1.61 7.22
C THR A 82 -6.79 -1.82 5.87
N PRO A 83 -8.13 -1.82 5.80
CA PRO A 83 -8.85 -1.90 4.52
C PRO A 83 -8.48 -0.82 3.50
N GLU A 84 -8.03 0.35 3.96
CA GLU A 84 -7.58 1.46 3.09
C GLU A 84 -6.12 1.32 2.63
N GLN A 85 -5.29 0.60 3.38
CA GLN A 85 -3.87 0.42 3.08
C GLN A 85 -3.33 -0.87 3.71
N TYR A 86 -2.93 -1.81 2.87
CA TYR A 86 -2.37 -3.10 3.27
C TYR A 86 -1.34 -3.58 2.24
N ALA A 87 -0.63 -4.66 2.57
CA ALA A 87 0.25 -5.34 1.62
C ALA A 87 -0.61 -6.03 0.54
N ASP A 88 -0.62 -5.49 -0.68
CA ASP A 88 -1.49 -6.00 -1.76
C ASP A 88 -0.78 -6.97 -2.70
N GLY A 89 0.47 -7.32 -2.40
CA GLY A 89 1.20 -8.31 -3.18
C GLY A 89 2.70 -8.30 -2.96
N TRP A 90 3.38 -9.02 -3.84
CA TRP A 90 4.83 -9.01 -4.01
C TRP A 90 5.18 -9.41 -5.43
N HIS A 91 6.44 -9.23 -5.81
CA HIS A 91 6.98 -9.81 -7.04
C HIS A 91 8.22 -10.67 -6.76
N VAL A 92 8.59 -11.47 -7.76
CA VAL A 92 9.84 -12.22 -7.81
C VAL A 92 10.69 -11.59 -8.89
N LEU A 93 11.88 -11.13 -8.52
CA LEU A 93 12.83 -10.43 -9.39
C LEU A 93 14.03 -11.32 -9.71
N ALA A 94 14.45 -11.28 -10.98
CA ALA A 94 15.77 -11.73 -11.39
C ALA A 94 16.86 -10.76 -10.90
N PRO A 95 18.14 -11.17 -10.86
CA PRO A 95 19.24 -10.30 -10.43
C PRO A 95 19.42 -9.01 -11.25
N ASP A 96 18.92 -8.98 -12.49
CA ASP A 96 18.94 -7.79 -13.35
C ASP A 96 17.72 -6.86 -13.16
N GLY A 97 16.81 -7.20 -12.25
CA GLY A 97 15.58 -6.47 -11.97
C GLY A 97 14.38 -6.88 -12.84
N THR A 98 14.51 -7.90 -13.70
CA THR A 98 13.38 -8.43 -14.47
C THR A 98 12.35 -9.08 -13.55
N VAL A 99 11.08 -8.72 -13.69
CA VAL A 99 9.97 -9.37 -12.97
C VAL A 99 9.68 -10.75 -13.59
N LEU A 100 9.88 -11.79 -12.79
CA LEU A 100 9.64 -13.19 -13.16
C LEU A 100 8.22 -13.65 -12.78
N GLY A 101 7.60 -13.00 -11.80
CA GLY A 101 6.22 -13.24 -11.42
C GLY A 101 5.71 -12.23 -10.40
N GLU A 102 4.40 -12.10 -10.32
CA GLU A 102 3.71 -11.24 -9.36
C GLU A 102 2.60 -12.01 -8.64
N HIS A 103 2.40 -11.71 -7.36
CA HIS A 103 1.28 -12.21 -6.58
C HIS A 103 0.44 -11.04 -6.07
N THR A 104 -0.88 -11.17 -6.14
CA THR A 104 -1.83 -10.15 -5.67
C THR A 104 -2.65 -10.66 -4.50
N LEU A 105 -2.77 -9.85 -3.47
CA LEU A 105 -3.63 -10.03 -2.30
C LEU A 105 -4.77 -9.01 -2.39
N SER A 106 -6.00 -9.44 -2.11
CA SER A 106 -7.20 -8.64 -2.41
C SER A 106 -7.92 -8.06 -1.18
N HIS A 107 -7.37 -8.26 0.02
CA HIS A 107 -7.94 -7.73 1.26
C HIS A 107 -6.85 -7.56 2.32
N ASP A 108 -7.19 -6.79 3.35
CA ASP A 108 -6.37 -6.57 4.53
C ASP A 108 -6.21 -7.85 5.36
N HIS A 109 -5.09 -7.97 6.06
CA HIS A 109 -4.71 -9.12 6.88
C HIS A 109 -4.36 -8.71 8.32
N ALA A 110 -4.91 -7.61 8.81
CA ALA A 110 -4.58 -7.00 10.12
C ALA A 110 -4.59 -7.97 11.31
N SER A 111 -5.44 -9.01 11.30
CA SER A 111 -5.53 -10.02 12.37
C SER A 111 -4.59 -11.23 12.22
N GLU A 112 -3.80 -11.30 11.14
CA GLU A 112 -2.95 -12.44 10.78
C GLU A 112 -1.46 -12.07 10.67
N GLN A 113 -1.06 -10.84 11.00
CA GLN A 113 0.31 -10.37 10.76
C GLN A 113 1.36 -11.04 11.68
N PRO A 114 2.52 -11.50 11.15
CA PRO A 114 2.82 -11.69 9.73
C PRO A 114 2.12 -12.95 9.19
N PHE A 115 1.77 -12.94 7.90
CA PHE A 115 1.09 -14.07 7.25
C PHE A 115 1.87 -14.59 6.05
N THR A 116 1.66 -15.87 5.73
CA THR A 116 2.32 -16.55 4.62
C THR A 116 1.33 -16.86 3.51
N ARG A 117 1.71 -16.59 2.26
CA ARG A 117 0.97 -17.01 1.06
C ARG A 117 1.92 -17.60 0.02
N THR A 118 1.39 -18.49 -0.81
CA THR A 118 2.18 -19.20 -1.82
C THR A 118 1.87 -18.67 -3.21
N GLN A 119 2.91 -18.29 -3.94
CA GLN A 119 2.89 -18.08 -5.38
C GLN A 119 3.48 -19.31 -6.07
N ALA A 120 2.64 -20.04 -6.80
CA ALA A 120 3.04 -21.28 -7.44
C ALA A 120 3.41 -21.10 -8.92
N GLY A 121 4.30 -21.95 -9.41
CA GLY A 121 4.58 -22.11 -10.84
C GLY A 121 5.27 -20.90 -11.49
N VAL A 122 6.16 -20.22 -10.78
CA VAL A 122 6.99 -19.16 -11.36
C VAL A 122 8.04 -19.81 -12.26
N GLU A 123 8.05 -19.44 -13.54
CA GLU A 123 9.01 -19.95 -14.53
C GLU A 123 10.31 -19.14 -14.46
N ILE A 124 11.44 -19.83 -14.23
CA ILE A 124 12.75 -19.21 -14.05
C ILE A 124 13.80 -19.95 -14.87
N SER A 125 14.41 -19.22 -15.80
CA SER A 125 15.47 -19.72 -16.71
C SER A 125 16.65 -20.34 -15.95
N GLU A 126 17.35 -21.27 -16.60
CA GLU A 126 18.41 -22.08 -15.97
C GLU A 126 19.65 -21.26 -15.56
N ASP A 127 19.86 -20.10 -16.19
CA ASP A 127 20.95 -19.17 -15.93
C ASP A 127 20.75 -18.31 -14.67
N ILE A 128 19.54 -18.32 -14.08
CA ILE A 128 19.23 -17.60 -12.84
C ILE A 128 19.34 -18.57 -11.66
N THR A 129 20.23 -18.25 -10.71
CA THR A 129 20.51 -19.08 -9.52
C THR A 129 19.92 -18.52 -8.23
N GLU A 130 19.53 -17.24 -8.22
CA GLU A 130 18.93 -16.56 -7.08
C GLU A 130 17.88 -15.55 -7.56
N VAL A 131 16.92 -15.24 -6.69
CA VAL A 131 15.88 -14.24 -6.94
C VAL A 131 15.63 -13.38 -5.71
N THR A 132 15.16 -12.17 -5.93
CA THR A 132 14.76 -11.24 -4.87
C THR A 132 13.24 -11.12 -4.80
N ILE A 133 12.69 -11.17 -3.59
CA ILE A 133 11.27 -10.98 -3.32
C ILE A 133 11.12 -9.62 -2.63
N GLU A 134 10.23 -8.80 -3.16
CA GLU A 134 9.92 -7.46 -2.65
C GLU A 134 8.40 -7.29 -2.55
N GLY A 135 7.96 -6.81 -1.39
CA GLY A 135 6.55 -6.59 -1.09
C GLY A 135 6.02 -5.32 -1.74
N ARG A 136 4.69 -5.25 -1.88
CA ARG A 136 3.97 -4.11 -2.43
C ARG A 136 2.80 -3.68 -1.56
N ASP A 137 2.64 -2.37 -1.44
CA ASP A 137 1.43 -1.73 -0.92
C ASP A 137 0.73 -0.93 -2.03
N GLN A 138 -0.59 -0.79 -1.91
CA GLN A 138 -1.43 -0.08 -2.89
C GLN A 138 -1.05 1.41 -3.04
N ALA A 139 -0.66 2.06 -1.95
CA ALA A 139 -0.44 3.50 -1.91
C ALA A 139 0.97 3.89 -2.37
N ASN A 140 2.00 3.17 -1.93
CA ASN A 140 3.40 3.52 -2.15
C ASN A 140 4.10 2.63 -3.19
N GLY A 141 3.46 1.53 -3.61
CA GLY A 141 4.06 0.58 -4.55
C GLY A 141 5.03 -0.38 -3.84
N TYR A 142 6.09 -0.77 -4.54
CA TYR A 142 7.07 -1.73 -4.03
C TYR A 142 8.10 -1.06 -3.13
N GLY A 143 8.54 -1.79 -2.11
CA GLY A 143 9.61 -1.36 -1.23
C GLY A 143 9.67 -2.19 0.05
N GLY A 144 10.28 -1.61 1.08
CA GLY A 144 10.45 -2.27 2.38
C GLY A 144 11.64 -3.23 2.37
N THR A 145 11.64 -4.16 3.33
CA THR A 145 12.65 -5.20 3.44
C THR A 145 12.42 -6.25 2.36
N THR A 146 13.44 -6.50 1.55
CA THR A 146 13.44 -7.55 0.53
C THR A 146 14.27 -8.75 0.98
N ILE A 147 13.93 -9.94 0.51
CA ILE A 147 14.73 -11.15 0.74
C ILE A 147 15.22 -11.71 -0.60
N THR A 148 16.53 -11.98 -0.69
CA THR A 148 17.12 -12.73 -1.80
C THR A 148 17.35 -14.18 -1.37
N VAL A 149 16.92 -15.13 -2.20
CA VAL A 149 17.03 -16.58 -1.96
C VAL A 149 17.65 -17.28 -3.15
N GLU A 150 18.49 -18.29 -2.88
CA GLU A 150 18.99 -19.21 -3.90
C GLU A 150 17.89 -20.18 -4.34
N LEU A 151 17.91 -20.57 -5.62
CA LEU A 151 16.97 -21.54 -6.19
C LEU A 151 17.51 -22.97 -6.01
N PRO A 152 16.79 -23.86 -5.30
CA PRO A 152 17.26 -25.22 -5.08
C PRO A 152 17.44 -25.99 -6.39
N GLY A 153 18.58 -26.67 -6.53
CA GLY A 153 18.89 -27.45 -7.73
C GLY A 153 19.43 -26.63 -8.91
N ARG A 154 19.83 -25.38 -8.66
CA ARG A 154 20.67 -24.56 -9.54
C ARG A 154 22.12 -24.55 -9.05
#